data_AF-A0A2W0B8N0-F1
#
_entry.id   AF-A0A2W0B8N0-F1
#
_cell.length_a   1.000
_cell.length_b   1.000
_cell.length_c   1.000
_cell.angle_alpha   90.00
_cell.angle_beta   90.00
_cell.angle_gamma   90.00
#
_symmetry.space_group_name_H-M   'P 1'
#
loop_
_entity.id
_entity.type
_entity.pdbx_description
1 polymer ?
#
loop_
_entity_poly.entity_id
_entity_poly.type
_entity_poly.pdbx_seq_one_letter_code
_entity_poly.pdbx_strand_id
1 'polypeptide(L)'
;MAASQTIPHNHEPDPTYQDQSKVAIEHLLECAVALNWKDFTRHGEATSVQVEYGTATNRSLECLKFWSSTKRGYWNVVCEHRAGSEIAHQNGTTFTSGNSSADLPWMLDAIMQHQDAFTPSPSEVSRGLIQVACPGQAELKAARKCMAEAMDRISLPSSLHVTREQGPQNAPDNKH
;
A
#
# COMPACT_ATOMS: atom_id res chain seq x y z
N MET A 1 -5.95 60.32 -13.98
CA MET A 1 -7.00 60.10 -12.95
C MET A 1 -8.19 59.52 -13.69
N ALA A 2 -8.78 58.36 -13.40
CA ALA A 2 -8.73 57.47 -12.25
C ALA A 2 -8.72 56.01 -12.73
N ALA A 3 -8.12 55.15 -11.91
CA ALA A 3 -8.17 53.70 -12.05
C ALA A 3 -9.43 53.15 -11.37
N SER A 4 -10.05 52.14 -11.97
CA SER A 4 -11.01 51.26 -11.30
C SER A 4 -10.54 49.82 -11.47
N GLN A 5 -10.15 49.23 -10.34
CA GLN A 5 -10.03 47.79 -10.06
C GLN A 5 -11.47 47.21 -10.06
N THR A 6 -11.81 45.92 -10.22
CA THR A 6 -11.38 44.64 -9.63
C THR A 6 -12.22 43.58 -10.38
N ILE A 7 -11.76 42.39 -10.76
CA ILE A 7 -11.91 41.10 -10.02
C ILE A 7 -11.18 40.04 -10.87
N PRO A 8 -10.18 39.31 -10.34
CA PRO A 8 -9.81 38.01 -10.89
C PRO A 8 -10.76 36.94 -10.35
N HIS A 9 -11.42 36.22 -11.25
CA HIS A 9 -12.25 35.07 -10.94
C HIS A 9 -11.31 33.88 -10.64
N ASN A 10 -11.00 33.66 -9.36
CA ASN A 10 -10.34 32.44 -8.91
C ASN A 10 -11.35 31.29 -8.97
N HIS A 11 -11.26 30.46 -10.02
CA HIS A 11 -11.90 29.16 -10.08
C HIS A 11 -10.96 28.12 -9.45
N GLU A 12 -11.40 27.60 -8.30
CA GLU A 12 -11.08 26.35 -7.60
C GLU A 12 -9.72 25.66 -7.78
N PRO A 13 -9.02 25.33 -6.67
CA PRO A 13 -8.20 24.13 -6.62
C PRO A 13 -9.11 22.93 -6.27
N ASP A 14 -9.48 22.11 -7.26
CA ASP A 14 -9.70 20.68 -7.00
C ASP A 14 -8.54 19.90 -7.62
N PRO A 15 -7.62 19.46 -6.77
CA PRO A 15 -7.05 18.15 -6.93
C PRO A 15 -7.46 17.37 -5.69
N THR A 16 -8.39 16.43 -5.86
CA THR A 16 -8.45 15.16 -5.11
C THR A 16 -7.84 15.27 -3.73
N TYR A 17 -8.66 15.53 -2.71
CA TYR A 17 -8.25 15.52 -1.30
C TYR A 17 -7.70 14.13 -0.96
N GLN A 18 -6.42 13.90 -1.28
CA GLN A 18 -5.66 12.79 -0.80
C GLN A 18 -5.59 13.01 0.70
N ASP A 19 -6.17 12.08 1.45
CA ASP A 19 -5.99 12.00 2.88
C ASP A 19 -4.47 11.91 3.16
N GLN A 20 -3.84 13.07 3.43
CA GLN A 20 -2.40 13.19 3.65
C GLN A 20 -1.93 12.38 4.87
N SER A 21 -2.85 11.84 5.67
CA SER A 21 -2.56 10.91 6.77
C SER A 21 -2.32 9.48 6.31
N LYS A 22 -2.79 9.06 5.13
CA LYS A 22 -2.61 7.68 4.62
C LYS A 22 -1.24 7.54 3.92
N VAL A 23 -0.50 6.49 4.33
CA VAL A 23 0.76 6.11 3.70
C VAL A 23 0.46 5.54 2.31
N ALA A 24 1.26 5.91 1.30
CA ALA A 24 1.13 5.35 -0.05
C ALA A 24 1.52 3.87 -0.07
N ILE A 25 0.75 3.06 -0.79
CA ILE A 25 1.02 1.63 -0.94
C ILE A 25 2.44 1.37 -1.47
N GLU A 26 2.92 2.17 -2.41
CA GLU A 26 4.28 2.09 -2.94
C GLU A 26 5.33 2.20 -1.83
N HIS A 27 5.15 3.14 -0.90
CA HIS A 27 6.05 3.31 0.24
C HIS A 27 6.01 2.13 1.22
N LEU A 28 4.86 1.48 1.39
CA LEU A 28 4.76 0.25 2.18
C LEU A 28 5.48 -0.92 1.53
N LEU A 29 5.41 -1.04 0.19
CA LEU A 29 6.18 -2.02 -0.55
C LEU A 29 7.69 -1.77 -0.43
N GLU A 30 8.14 -0.51 -0.50
CA GLU A 30 9.53 -0.14 -0.24
C GLU A 30 9.97 -0.54 1.18
N CYS A 31 9.13 -0.25 2.18
CA CYS A 31 9.40 -0.64 3.57
C CYS A 31 9.48 -2.15 3.73
N ALA A 32 8.56 -2.91 3.12
CA ALA A 32 8.58 -4.37 3.13
C ALA A 32 9.87 -4.91 2.51
N VAL A 33 10.33 -4.34 1.39
CA VAL A 33 11.61 -4.72 0.78
C VAL A 33 12.79 -4.40 1.70
N ALA A 34 12.82 -3.21 2.29
CA ALA A 34 13.91 -2.79 3.17
C ALA A 34 14.02 -3.71 4.41
N LEU A 35 12.89 -4.08 5.02
CA LEU A 35 12.86 -4.95 6.20
C LEU A 35 13.31 -6.37 5.89
N ASN A 36 12.97 -6.88 4.71
CA ASN A 36 13.31 -8.24 4.26
C ASN A 36 14.52 -8.25 3.32
N TRP A 37 15.36 -7.21 3.35
CA TRP A 37 16.49 -7.05 2.42
C TRP A 37 17.35 -8.31 2.34
N LYS A 38 17.65 -8.92 3.49
CA LYS A 38 18.47 -10.14 3.59
C LYS A 38 17.92 -11.33 2.80
N ASP A 39 16.61 -11.42 2.66
CA ASP A 39 15.93 -12.50 1.94
C ASP A 39 16.07 -12.34 0.43
N PHE A 40 16.21 -11.09 -0.06
CA PHE A 40 16.51 -10.79 -1.47
C PHE A 40 18.01 -10.84 -1.78
N THR A 41 18.87 -10.81 -0.76
CA THR A 41 20.32 -10.72 -0.89
C THR A 41 21.05 -11.97 -0.38
N ARG A 42 20.43 -13.16 -0.40
CA ARG A 42 20.91 -14.38 0.29
C ARG A 42 22.37 -14.80 -0.04
N HIS A 43 22.97 -14.27 -1.11
CA HIS A 43 24.37 -14.48 -1.49
C HIS A 43 25.29 -13.24 -1.36
N GLY A 44 24.80 -12.14 -0.80
CA GLY A 44 25.56 -10.88 -0.67
C GLY A 44 25.82 -10.17 -2.01
N GLU A 45 25.04 -10.53 -3.03
CA GLU A 45 25.25 -10.07 -4.41
C GLU A 45 24.20 -9.08 -4.90
N ALA A 46 23.12 -8.87 -4.15
CA ALA A 46 22.06 -8.01 -4.61
C ALA A 46 22.42 -6.54 -4.42
N THR A 47 22.44 -5.80 -5.53
CA THR A 47 22.69 -4.35 -5.53
C THR A 47 21.40 -3.54 -5.44
N SER A 48 20.28 -4.11 -5.89
CA SER A 48 18.97 -3.49 -5.93
C SER A 48 17.87 -4.55 -5.99
N VAL A 49 16.70 -4.21 -5.46
CA VAL A 49 15.47 -5.00 -5.58
C VAL A 49 14.44 -4.16 -6.33
N GLN A 50 13.78 -4.77 -7.30
CA GLN A 50 12.66 -4.18 -8.01
C GLN A 50 11.35 -4.86 -7.62
N VAL A 51 10.31 -4.06 -7.43
CA VAL A 51 8.94 -4.53 -7.20
C VAL A 51 8.11 -4.12 -8.41
N GLU A 52 7.76 -5.09 -9.24
CA GLU A 52 6.77 -4.91 -10.29
C GLU A 52 5.40 -5.20 -9.69
N TYR A 53 4.45 -4.29 -9.89
CA TYR A 53 3.08 -4.49 -9.43
C TYR A 53 2.08 -4.29 -10.56
N GLY A 54 1.02 -5.08 -10.56
CA GLY A 54 -0.12 -4.95 -11.46
C GLY A 54 -1.39 -4.63 -10.69
N THR A 55 -2.17 -3.68 -11.19
CA THR A 55 -3.48 -3.34 -10.65
C THR A 55 -4.60 -3.87 -11.53
N ALA A 56 -5.65 -4.39 -10.92
CA ALA A 56 -6.90 -4.71 -11.59
C ALA A 56 -7.65 -3.44 -12.06
N THR A 57 -8.77 -3.63 -12.76
CA THR A 57 -9.61 -2.53 -13.28
C THR A 57 -10.18 -1.62 -12.18
N ASN A 58 -10.30 -2.13 -10.96
CA ASN A 58 -10.71 -1.38 -9.77
C ASN A 58 -9.55 -0.64 -9.08
N ARG A 59 -8.37 -0.57 -9.71
CA ARG A 59 -7.13 0.04 -9.18
C ARG A 59 -6.55 -0.65 -7.94
N SER A 60 -7.06 -1.81 -7.53
CA SER A 60 -6.45 -2.63 -6.47
C SER A 60 -5.27 -3.43 -7.04
N LEU A 61 -4.20 -3.56 -6.27
CA LEU A 61 -3.10 -4.49 -6.52
C LEU A 61 -3.63 -5.91 -6.63
N GLU A 62 -3.33 -6.55 -7.75
CA GLU A 62 -3.69 -7.94 -8.04
C GLU A 62 -2.44 -8.85 -7.96
N CYS A 63 -1.29 -8.33 -8.38
CA CYS A 63 -0.05 -9.09 -8.39
C CYS A 63 1.17 -8.22 -8.06
N LEU A 64 2.13 -8.83 -7.38
CA LEU A 64 3.42 -8.29 -7.04
C LEU A 64 4.50 -9.29 -7.45
N LYS A 65 5.56 -8.80 -8.10
CA LYS A 65 6.75 -9.58 -8.43
C LYS A 65 7.98 -8.86 -7.93
N PHE A 66 8.80 -9.59 -7.18
CA PHE A 66 10.04 -9.08 -6.62
C PHE A 66 11.20 -9.64 -7.42
N TRP A 67 12.05 -8.73 -7.89
CA TRP A 67 13.24 -9.03 -8.66
C TRP A 67 14.46 -8.55 -7.90
N SER A 68 15.54 -9.32 -7.92
CA SER A 68 16.81 -8.94 -7.30
C SER A 68 17.89 -8.87 -8.38
N SER A 69 18.65 -7.79 -8.40
CA SER A 69 19.75 -7.59 -9.35
C SER A 69 21.03 -8.22 -8.84
N THR A 70 21.70 -9.03 -9.64
CA THR A 70 23.07 -9.49 -9.36
C THR A 70 24.08 -8.35 -9.55
N LYS A 71 25.29 -8.49 -8.99
CA LYS A 71 26.44 -7.58 -9.27
C LYS A 71 26.79 -7.44 -10.75
N ARG A 72 26.39 -8.41 -11.58
CA ARG A 72 26.61 -8.41 -13.04
C ARG A 72 25.48 -7.73 -13.83
N GLY A 73 24.45 -7.22 -13.14
CA GLY A 73 23.31 -6.52 -13.75
C GLY A 73 22.17 -7.42 -14.22
N TYR A 74 22.23 -8.74 -13.99
CA TYR A 74 21.10 -9.63 -14.27
C TYR A 74 20.01 -9.53 -13.20
N TRP A 75 18.76 -9.55 -13.61
CA TRP A 75 17.60 -9.58 -12.72
C TRP A 75 17.05 -11.01 -12.58
N ASN A 76 16.87 -11.46 -11.35
CA ASN A 76 16.25 -12.75 -11.04
C ASN A 76 14.97 -12.52 -10.24
N VAL A 77 13.89 -13.21 -10.60
CA VAL A 77 12.68 -13.24 -9.77
C VAL A 77 13.02 -13.94 -8.44
N VAL A 78 12.69 -13.29 -7.34
CA VAL A 78 12.84 -13.84 -5.97
C VAL A 78 11.53 -14.40 -5.47
N CYS A 79 10.44 -13.65 -5.65
CA CYS A 79 9.11 -14.13 -5.32
C CYS A 79 8.03 -13.40 -6.13
N GLU A 80 6.90 -14.08 -6.29
CA GLU A 80 5.65 -13.52 -6.79
C GLU A 80 4.61 -13.65 -5.67
N HIS A 81 3.85 -12.58 -5.43
CA HIS A 81 2.68 -12.61 -4.56
C HIS A 81 1.46 -12.21 -5.37
N ARG A 82 0.37 -12.97 -5.23
CA ARG A 82 -0.88 -12.68 -5.91
C ARG A 82 -2.00 -12.48 -4.89
N ALA A 83 -2.81 -11.44 -5.10
CA ALA A 83 -4.07 -11.30 -4.39
C ALA A 83 -4.90 -12.53 -4.71
N GLY A 84 -5.44 -13.16 -3.67
CA GLY A 84 -6.40 -14.22 -3.86
C GLY A 84 -7.70 -13.70 -4.44
N SER A 85 -8.13 -14.26 -5.57
CA SER A 85 -9.56 -14.35 -5.84
C SER A 85 -10.12 -15.47 -4.96
N GLU A 86 -11.26 -15.25 -4.31
CA GLU A 86 -12.00 -16.27 -3.54
C GLU A 86 -12.25 -17.58 -4.31
N ILE A 87 -11.98 -17.65 -5.62
CA ILE A 87 -12.42 -18.74 -6.50
C ILE A 87 -11.27 -19.56 -7.16
N ALA A 88 -9.98 -19.21 -7.05
CA ALA A 88 -8.94 -19.97 -7.77
C ALA A 88 -7.57 -20.13 -7.06
N HIS A 89 -7.47 -21.20 -6.26
CA HIS A 89 -6.34 -22.09 -5.92
C HIS A 89 -4.85 -21.65 -5.87
N GLN A 90 -4.49 -20.38 -6.01
CA GLN A 90 -3.10 -19.92 -5.83
C GLN A 90 -3.07 -18.56 -5.13
N ASN A 91 -3.53 -18.51 -3.88
CA ASN A 91 -3.33 -17.36 -3.01
C ASN A 91 -1.93 -17.45 -2.38
N GLY A 92 -1.25 -16.30 -2.27
CA GLY A 92 -0.07 -16.15 -1.42
C GLY A 92 1.25 -15.97 -2.17
N THR A 93 2.32 -15.94 -1.37
CA THR A 93 3.68 -15.67 -1.86
C THR A 93 4.36 -16.95 -2.32
N THR A 94 4.72 -17.02 -3.60
CA THR A 94 5.55 -18.08 -4.17
C THR A 94 6.99 -17.59 -4.29
N PHE A 95 7.90 -18.19 -3.54
CA PHE A 95 9.33 -17.92 -3.69
C PHE A 95 9.95 -18.79 -4.81
N THR A 96 10.87 -18.21 -5.56
CA THR A 96 11.73 -18.98 -6.46
C THR A 96 12.69 -19.84 -5.65
N SER A 97 13.03 -21.03 -6.18
CA SER A 97 13.74 -22.08 -5.45
C SER A 97 14.97 -21.56 -4.70
N GLY A 98 14.99 -21.78 -3.39
CA GLY A 98 16.10 -21.38 -2.52
C GLY A 98 15.91 -20.02 -1.83
N ASN A 99 14.78 -19.33 -1.99
CA ASN A 99 14.43 -18.15 -1.19
C ASN A 99 13.25 -18.46 -0.26
N SER A 100 13.27 -17.92 0.95
CA SER A 100 12.14 -17.97 1.88
C SER A 100 12.31 -16.84 2.89
N SER A 101 11.20 -16.17 3.20
CA SER A 101 11.11 -15.18 4.26
C SER A 101 9.91 -15.53 5.12
N ALA A 102 10.07 -15.45 6.44
CA ALA A 102 8.98 -15.68 7.37
C ALA A 102 8.03 -14.47 7.43
N ASP A 103 8.59 -13.26 7.34
CA ASP A 103 7.87 -12.02 7.61
C ASP A 103 7.29 -11.39 6.34
N LEU A 104 7.98 -11.52 5.19
CA LEU A 104 7.56 -10.92 3.92
C LEU A 104 6.15 -11.36 3.48
N PRO A 105 5.79 -12.66 3.46
CA PRO A 105 4.47 -13.07 3.00
C PRO A 105 3.34 -12.45 3.81
N TRP A 106 3.50 -12.41 5.14
CA TRP A 106 2.53 -11.82 6.05
C TRP A 106 2.35 -10.31 5.81
N MET A 107 3.45 -9.56 5.63
CA MET A 107 3.39 -8.15 5.28
C MET A 107 2.67 -7.90 3.96
N LEU A 108 2.95 -8.72 2.93
CA LEU A 108 2.32 -8.57 1.62
C LEU A 108 0.83 -8.90 1.65
N ASP A 109 0.43 -9.97 2.34
CA ASP A 109 -0.97 -10.31 2.56
C ASP A 109 -1.71 -9.16 3.27
N ALA A 110 -1.14 -8.61 4.35
CA ALA A 110 -1.75 -7.50 5.08
C ALA A 110 -1.90 -6.23 4.21
N ILE A 111 -0.86 -5.88 3.44
CA ILE A 111 -0.92 -4.73 2.52
C ILE A 111 -1.99 -4.94 1.44
N MET A 112 -2.06 -6.13 0.86
CA MET A 112 -2.96 -6.41 -0.27
C MET A 112 -4.42 -6.65 0.15
N GLN A 113 -4.68 -7.09 1.38
CA GLN A 113 -6.04 -7.24 1.92
C GLN A 113 -6.65 -5.92 2.38
N HIS A 114 -5.83 -4.94 2.79
CA HIS A 114 -6.29 -3.69 3.38
C HIS A 114 -5.88 -2.46 2.55
N GLN A 115 -5.94 -2.58 1.23
CA GLN A 115 -5.52 -1.52 0.31
C GLN A 115 -6.36 -0.23 0.45
N ASP A 116 -7.62 -0.35 0.87
CA ASP A 116 -8.51 0.77 1.20
C ASP A 116 -8.06 1.57 2.43
N ALA A 117 -7.26 0.95 3.31
CA ALA A 117 -6.66 1.63 4.45
C ALA A 117 -5.54 2.60 4.02
N PHE A 118 -5.02 2.48 2.80
CA PHE A 118 -3.86 3.21 2.31
C PHE A 118 -4.19 4.15 1.14
N THR A 119 -3.26 5.04 0.81
CA THR A 119 -3.42 5.93 -0.35
C THR A 119 -3.16 5.11 -1.62
N PRO A 120 -4.13 5.05 -2.55
CA PRO A 120 -3.94 4.36 -3.82
C PRO A 120 -2.78 5.01 -4.59
N SER A 121 -2.08 4.21 -5.39
CA SER A 121 -0.99 4.73 -6.23
C SER A 121 -1.51 5.89 -7.10
N PRO A 122 -0.78 7.01 -7.17
CA PRO A 122 -1.14 8.11 -8.07
C PRO A 122 -0.95 7.74 -9.55
N SER A 123 -0.33 6.59 -9.85
CA SER A 123 -0.13 6.14 -11.21
C SER A 123 -1.45 5.75 -11.87
N GLU A 124 -1.77 6.40 -13.00
CA GLU A 124 -2.90 6.01 -13.85
C GLU A 124 -2.64 4.70 -14.61
N VAL A 125 -1.42 4.17 -14.51
CA VAL A 125 -0.94 3.01 -15.25
C VAL A 125 -1.29 1.72 -14.50
N SER A 126 -1.81 0.73 -15.21
CA SER A 126 -2.19 -0.56 -14.62
C SER A 126 -1.01 -1.41 -14.15
N ARG A 127 0.24 -0.98 -14.42
CA ARG A 127 1.46 -1.60 -13.92
C ARG A 127 2.46 -0.52 -13.53
N GLY A 128 3.12 -0.72 -12.40
CA GLY A 128 4.22 0.12 -11.97
C GLY A 128 5.42 -0.69 -11.50
N LEU A 129 6.53 0.02 -11.30
CA LEU A 129 7.81 -0.55 -10.92
C LEU A 129 8.46 0.35 -9.87
N ILE A 130 8.79 -0.24 -8.72
CA ILE A 130 9.52 0.40 -7.63
C ILE A 130 10.93 -0.17 -7.62
N GLN A 131 11.94 0.68 -7.45
CA GLN A 131 13.32 0.22 -7.30
C GLN A 131 13.87 0.65 -5.95
N VAL A 132 14.31 -0.34 -5.17
CA VAL A 132 14.87 -0.16 -3.84
C VAL A 132 16.37 -0.50 -3.88
N ALA A 133 17.19 0.40 -3.36
CA ALA A 133 18.62 0.16 -3.17
C ALA A 133 18.90 -0.42 -1.78
N CYS A 134 20.15 -0.83 -1.54
CA CYS A 134 20.56 -1.36 -0.23
C CYS A 134 20.23 -0.36 0.89
N PRO A 135 19.35 -0.70 1.85
CA PRO A 135 18.89 0.24 2.85
C PRO A 135 19.97 0.46 3.93
N GLY A 136 20.21 1.72 4.26
CA GLY A 136 21.02 2.14 5.40
C GLY A 136 20.29 1.96 6.73
N GLN A 137 21.00 2.14 7.86
CA GLN A 137 20.38 2.01 9.19
C GLN A 137 19.22 2.98 9.44
N ALA A 138 19.34 4.22 8.95
CA ALA A 138 18.29 5.22 9.12
C ALA A 138 17.01 4.84 8.38
N GLU A 139 17.14 4.35 7.14
CA GLU A 139 16.04 3.89 6.30
C GLU A 139 15.39 2.64 6.89
N LEU A 140 16.19 1.69 7.40
CA LEU A 140 15.64 0.52 8.12
C LEU A 140 14.84 0.94 9.36
N LYS A 141 15.30 1.93 10.12
CA LYS A 141 14.56 2.45 11.28
C LYS A 141 13.26 3.12 10.87
N ALA A 142 13.28 3.92 9.80
CA ALA A 142 12.09 4.56 9.24
C ALA A 142 11.10 3.52 8.71
N ALA A 143 11.57 2.52 7.97
CA ALA A 143 10.76 1.43 7.44
C ALA A 143 10.09 0.61 8.55
N ARG A 144 10.81 0.30 9.64
CA ARG A 144 10.23 -0.38 10.81
C ARG A 144 9.09 0.43 11.42
N LYS A 145 9.30 1.74 11.59
CA LYS A 145 8.28 2.63 12.14
C LYS A 145 7.07 2.71 11.22
N CYS A 146 7.28 2.94 9.93
CA CYS A 146 6.23 3.04 8.92
C CYS A 146 5.39 1.75 8.85
N MET A 147 6.04 0.59 8.79
CA MET A 147 5.34 -0.69 8.74
C MET A 147 4.55 -0.96 10.03
N ALA A 148 5.11 -0.63 11.19
CA ALA A 148 4.40 -0.77 12.47
C ALA A 148 3.15 0.12 12.52
N GLU A 149 3.24 1.39 12.10
CA GLU A 149 2.10 2.31 12.04
C GLU A 149 1.03 1.83 11.04
N ALA A 150 1.44 1.25 9.91
CA ALA A 150 0.51 0.68 8.93
C ALA A 150 -0.22 -0.55 9.46
N MET A 151 0.49 -1.46 10.14
CA MET A 151 -0.11 -2.66 10.73
C MET A 151 -1.04 -2.32 11.91
N ASP A 152 -0.72 -1.29 12.70
CA ASP A 152 -1.61 -0.78 13.74
C ASP A 152 -2.93 -0.26 13.14
N ARG A 153 -2.87 0.52 12.06
CA ARG A 153 -4.06 1.02 11.36
C ARG A 153 -4.95 -0.08 10.79
N ILE A 154 -4.36 -1.17 10.31
CA ILE A 154 -5.09 -2.35 9.86
C ILE A 154 -5.72 -3.11 11.04
N SER A 155 -5.01 -3.18 12.17
CA SER A 155 -5.43 -3.92 13.36
C SER A 155 -6.50 -3.19 14.17
N LEU A 156 -6.56 -1.86 14.07
CA LEU A 156 -7.63 -1.07 14.66
C LEU A 156 -8.92 -1.34 13.87
N PRO A 157 -10.01 -1.80 14.53
CA PRO A 157 -11.28 -1.95 13.84
C PRO A 157 -11.67 -0.56 13.33
N SER A 158 -12.02 -0.47 12.06
CA SER A 158 -12.63 0.69 11.40
C SER A 158 -13.99 1.02 12.03
N SER A 159 -14.02 1.35 13.32
CA SER A 159 -15.21 1.65 14.10
C SER A 159 -15.19 3.11 14.50
N LEU A 160 -15.20 3.98 13.50
CA LEU A 160 -15.71 5.34 13.62
C LEU A 160 -16.52 5.69 12.37
N HIS A 161 -17.55 4.89 12.10
CA HIS A 161 -18.73 5.35 11.37
C HIS A 161 -19.98 5.05 12.20
N VAL A 162 -20.04 5.61 13.40
CA VAL A 162 -21.29 5.80 14.15
C VAL A 162 -21.47 7.30 14.31
N THR A 163 -22.30 7.90 13.45
CA THR A 163 -23.06 9.10 13.81
C THR A 163 -24.54 8.80 13.58
N ARG A 164 -25.14 8.37 14.69
CA ARG A 164 -26.53 8.45 15.14
C ARG A 164 -27.32 9.64 14.56
N GLU A 165 -28.53 9.36 14.07
CA GLU A 165 -29.75 10.20 14.21
C GLU A 165 -30.97 9.25 14.22
N GLN A 166 -31.44 8.85 15.41
CA GLN A 166 -32.73 9.24 16.00
C GLN A 166 -33.97 8.66 15.32
N GLY A 167 -34.54 7.61 15.92
CA GLY A 167 -35.87 7.09 15.57
C GLY A 167 -37.00 7.90 16.22
N PRO A 168 -38.20 7.95 15.62
CA PRO A 168 -39.41 8.34 16.33
C PRO A 168 -40.09 7.09 16.89
N GLN A 169 -40.04 6.94 18.22
CA GLN A 169 -40.84 5.94 18.93
C GLN A 169 -42.26 6.48 19.12
N ASN A 170 -43.18 5.90 18.36
CA ASN A 170 -44.62 6.09 18.50
C ASN A 170 -45.10 5.63 19.88
N ALA A 171 -45.96 6.42 20.50
CA ALA A 171 -46.85 5.99 21.58
C ALA A 171 -48.23 6.63 21.38
N PRO A 172 -49.31 5.84 21.39
CA PRO A 172 -50.59 6.33 21.84
C PRO A 172 -50.91 5.72 23.21
N ASP A 173 -50.95 6.58 24.21
CA ASP A 173 -51.62 6.33 25.48
C ASP A 173 -53.11 6.62 25.29
N ASN A 174 -53.97 5.61 25.45
CA ASN A 174 -55.39 5.87 25.69
C ASN A 174 -56.01 4.79 26.59
N LYS A 175 -56.14 5.14 27.88
CA LYS A 175 -57.14 4.58 28.79
C LYS A 175 -57.75 5.73 29.60
N HIS A 176 -58.96 6.15 29.25
CA HIS A 176 -60.16 6.14 30.11
C HIS A 176 -61.37 6.64 29.32
#